data_AF-A0A5J4R8C8-F1
#
_entry.id   AF-A0A5J4R8C8-F1
#
_cell.length_a   1.000
_cell.length_b   1.000
_cell.length_c   1.000
_cell.angle_alpha   90.00
_cell.angle_beta   90.00
_cell.angle_gamma   90.00
#
_symmetry.space_group_name_H-M   'P 1'
#
loop_
_entity.id
_entity.type
_entity.pdbx_description
1 polymer ?
#
loop_
_entity_poly.entity_id
_entity_poly.type
_entity_poly.pdbx_seq_one_letter_code
_entity_poly.pdbx_strand_id
1 'polypeptide(L)' 'YRIFVYLLVKDVDEANKRCRILKKLGVNPFAQTYRDYDKNMLPTAEQKRFAWYVNQKAVFKATEWEDYR' A
#
# COMPACT_ATOMS: atom_id res chain seq x y z
N TYR A 1 4.11 -9.38 -21.28
CA TYR A 1 2.97 -8.53 -20.87
C TYR A 1 3.41 -7.68 -19.68
N ARG A 2 3.06 -6.39 -19.60
CA ARG A 2 3.38 -5.53 -18.45
C ARG A 2 2.11 -5.35 -17.62
N ILE A 3 2.07 -5.91 -16.41
CA ILE A 3 0.93 -5.80 -15.51
C ILE A 3 1.14 -4.59 -14.60
N PHE A 4 0.10 -3.76 -14.47
CA PHE A 4 0.04 -2.70 -13.48
C PHE A 4 -0.99 -3.08 -12.42
N VAL A 5 -0.59 -3.04 -11.15
CA VAL A 5 -1.47 -3.38 -10.02
C VAL A 5 -1.71 -2.13 -9.19
N TYR A 6 -2.98 -1.75 -9.08
CA TYR A 6 -3.46 -0.72 -8.20
C TYR A 6 -3.92 -1.34 -6.87
N LEU A 7 -3.47 -0.79 -5.75
CA LEU A 7 -3.79 -1.28 -4.42
C LEU A 7 -4.46 -0.18 -3.59
N LEU A 8 -5.76 -0.35 -3.36
CA LEU A 8 -6.54 0.54 -2.51
C LEU A 8 -6.31 0.22 -1.03
N VAL A 9 -5.89 1.22 -0.27
CA VAL A 9 -5.60 1.12 1.17
C VAL A 9 -6.79 1.63 1.96
N LYS A 10 -7.65 0.71 2.41
CA LYS A 10 -8.79 0.99 3.30
C LYS A 10 -8.50 0.52 4.72
N ASP A 11 -8.02 -0.71 4.85
CA ASP A 11 -7.45 -1.26 6.09
C ASP A 11 -5.98 -1.58 5.84
N VAL A 12 -5.09 -1.17 6.75
CA VAL A 12 -3.63 -1.28 6.53
C VAL A 12 -3.16 -2.73 6.65
N ASP A 13 -3.71 -3.50 7.57
CA ASP A 13 -3.29 -4.90 7.78
C ASP A 13 -3.71 -5.78 6.62
N GLU A 14 -4.94 -5.60 6.13
CA GLU A 14 -5.46 -6.27 4.94
C GLU A 14 -4.67 -5.86 3.68
N ALA A 15 -4.40 -4.56 3.51
CA ALA A 15 -3.59 -4.05 2.42
C ALA A 15 -2.16 -4.60 2.46
N ASN A 16 -1.56 -4.71 3.64
CA ASN A 16 -0.22 -5.27 3.82
C ASN A 16 -0.17 -6.76 3.41
N LYS A 17 -1.17 -7.57 3.80
CA LYS A 17 -1.25 -8.98 3.38
C LYS A 17 -1.23 -9.11 1.85
N ARG A 18 -2.03 -8.31 1.15
CA ARG A 18 -2.04 -8.27 -0.34
C ARG A 18 -0.70 -7.78 -0.91
N CYS A 19 -0.13 -6.73 -0.34
CA CYS A 19 1.18 -6.20 -0.73
C CYS A 19 2.30 -7.24 -0.62
N ARG A 20 2.33 -8.04 0.46
CA ARG A 20 3.33 -9.09 0.66
C ARG A 20 3.22 -10.20 -0.39
N ILE A 21 2.00 -10.58 -0.77
CA ILE A 21 1.77 -11.54 -1.87
C ILE A 21 2.30 -10.96 -3.19
N LEU A 22 1.94 -9.72 -3.51
CA LEU A 22 2.40 -9.05 -4.74
C LEU A 22 3.93 -8.91 -4.79
N LYS A 23 4.56 -8.55 -3.66
CA LYS A 23 6.01 -8.45 -3.51
C LYS A 23 6.69 -9.79 -3.80
N LYS A 24 6.17 -10.91 -3.25
CA LYS A 24 6.67 -12.27 -3.51
C LYS A 24 6.53 -12.69 -4.97
N LEU A 25 5.51 -12.20 -5.67
CA LEU A 25 5.30 -12.42 -7.10
C LEU A 25 6.16 -11.50 -7.99
N GLY A 26 7.03 -10.66 -7.41
CA GLY A 26 7.85 -9.70 -8.15
C GLY A 26 7.08 -8.48 -8.66
N VAL A 27 5.84 -8.30 -8.22
CA VAL A 27 4.98 -7.17 -8.62
C VAL A 27 5.20 -5.98 -7.70
N ASN A 28 5.32 -4.79 -8.31
CA ASN A 28 5.45 -3.54 -7.59
C ASN A 28 4.15 -2.73 -7.70
N PRO A 29 3.19 -2.87 -6.77
CA PRO A 29 1.89 -2.19 -6.86
C PRO A 29 2.03 -0.68 -6.64
N PHE A 30 1.08 0.10 -7.16
CA PHE A 30 0.89 1.49 -6.78
C PHE A 30 -0.23 1.55 -5.73
N ALA A 31 0.07 2.07 -4.54
CA ALA A 31 -0.87 2.18 -3.45
C ALA A 31 -1.52 3.56 -3.40
N GLN A 32 -2.84 3.60 -3.25
CA GLN A 32 -3.59 4.83 -3.02
C GLN A 32 -4.51 4.62 -1.82
N THR A 33 -4.62 5.65 -1.00
CA THR A 33 -5.51 5.62 0.16
C THR A 33 -6.96 5.76 -0.25
N TYR A 34 -7.83 5.02 0.44
CA TYR A 34 -9.27 5.16 0.26
C TYR A 34 -9.75 6.49 0.85
N ARG A 35 -10.50 7.25 0.06
CA ARG A 35 -11.23 8.44 0.51
C ARG A 35 -12.72 8.13 0.45
N ASP A 36 -13.39 8.23 1.59
CA ASP A 36 -14.84 8.08 1.67
C ASP A 36 -15.47 9.44 1.40
N TYR A 37 -16.01 9.62 0.19
CA TYR A 37 -16.64 10.87 -0.24
C TYR A 37 -18.02 11.07 0.40
N ASP A 38 -18.74 10.00 0.70
CA ASP A 38 -20.09 10.06 1.28
C ASP A 38 -20.03 10.56 2.73
N LYS A 39 -18.99 10.13 3.47
CA LYS A 39 -18.76 10.53 4.87
C LYS A 39 -17.77 11.68 5.02
N ASN A 40 -17.27 12.22 3.91
CA ASN A 40 -16.19 13.21 3.86
C ASN A 40 -14.98 12.86 4.76
N MET A 41 -14.68 11.57 4.90
CA MET A 41 -13.58 11.12 5.74
C MET A 41 -12.27 11.13 4.95
N LEU A 42 -11.30 11.86 5.49
CA LEU A 42 -9.95 11.89 4.97
C LEU A 42 -9.20 10.60 5.35
N PRO A 43 -8.25 10.15 4.51
CA PRO A 43 -7.39 9.04 4.88
C PRO A 43 -6.60 9.33 6.16
N THR A 44 -6.47 8.31 7.00
CA THR A 44 -5.71 8.37 8.25
C THR A 44 -4.21 8.56 7.96
N ALA A 45 -3.46 9.02 8.96
CA ALA A 45 -2.01 9.15 8.85
C ALA A 45 -1.34 7.80 8.55
N GLU A 46 -1.81 6.72 9.16
CA GLU A 46 -1.28 5.38 8.94
C GLU A 46 -1.53 4.89 7.51
N GLN A 47 -2.74 5.08 6.96
CA GLN A 47 -3.04 4.76 5.57
C GLN A 47 -2.13 5.52 4.60
N LYS A 48 -1.92 6.82 4.84
CA LYS A 48 -1.02 7.66 4.01
C LYS A 48 0.42 7.18 4.10
N ARG A 49 0.92 6.88 5.30
CA ARG A 49 2.28 6.38 5.53
C ARG A 49 2.48 5.02 4.86
N PHE A 50 1.50 4.11 4.96
CA PHE A 50 1.53 2.82 4.26
C PHE A 50 1.58 3.00 2.74
N ALA A 51 0.72 3.87 2.18
CA ALA A 51 0.74 4.14 0.74
C ALA A 51 2.09 4.73 0.28
N TRP A 52 2.69 5.62 1.07
CA TRP A 52 4.02 6.16 0.80
C TRP A 52 5.08 5.06 0.82
N TYR A 53 5.07 4.19 1.83
CA TYR A 53 5.98 3.04 1.95
C TYR A 53 5.93 2.16 0.70
N VAL A 54 4.74 1.75 0.25
CA VAL A 54 4.56 0.91 -0.95
C VAL A 54 5.01 1.63 -2.22
N ASN A 55 4.76 2.93 -2.32
CA ASN A 55 5.12 3.71 -3.50
C ASN A 55 6.61 4.03 -3.58
N GLN A 56 7.31 4.07 -2.44
CA GLN A 56 8.75 4.26 -2.39
C GLN A 56 9.49 2.94 -2.68
N LYS A 57 9.77 2.68 -3.95
CA LYS A 57 10.24 1.37 -4.42
C LYS A 57 11.54 0.88 -3.82
N ALA A 58 12.44 1.78 -3.42
CA ALA A 58 13.66 1.41 -2.70
C ALA A 58 13.32 0.82 -1.32
N VAL A 59 12.46 1.51 -0.56
CA VAL A 59 12.04 1.10 0.79
C VAL A 59 11.19 -0.18 0.72
N PHE A 60 10.17 -0.20 -0.15
CA PHE A 60 9.26 -1.35 -0.30
C PHE A 60 10.00 -2.66 -0.61
N LYS A 61 11.10 -2.60 -1.35
CA LYS A 61 11.92 -3.77 -1.66
C LYS A 61 12.86 -4.14 -0.51
N ALA A 62 13.37 -3.16 0.22
CA ALA A 62 14.40 -3.35 1.23
C ALA A 62 13.86 -3.88 2.57
N THR A 63 12.63 -3.56 2.94
CA THR A 63 12.07 -3.91 4.27
C THR A 63 10.61 -4.37 4.18
N GLU A 64 10.09 -4.94 5.27
CA GLU A 64 8.66 -5.23 5.44
C GLU A 64 7.96 -4.05 6.16
N TRP A 65 6.62 -4.00 6.11
CA TRP A 65 5.86 -2.89 6.69
C TRP A 65 6.03 -2.83 8.21
N GLU A 66 6.07 -3.98 8.84
CA GLU A 66 6.19 -4.17 10.28
C GLU A 66 7.48 -3.56 10.84
N ASP A 67 8.58 -3.61 10.07
CA ASP A 67 9.88 -3.05 10.43
C ASP A 67 10.01 -1.56 10.06
N TYR A 68 9.18 -1.07 9.13
CA TYR A 68 9.18 0.32 8.69
C TYR A 68 8.27 1.22 9.54
N ARG A 69 7.21 0.69 10.14
CA ARG A 69 6.17 1.43 10.86
C ARG A 69 6.64 1.95 12.22
#